data_AF-A0A1L5KVC6-F1
#
_entry.id   AF-A0A1L5KVC6-F1
#
_cell.length_a   1.000
_cell.length_b   1.000
_cell.length_c   1.000
_cell.angle_alpha   90.00
_cell.angle_beta   90.00
_cell.angle_gamma   90.00
#
_symmetry.space_group_name_H-M   'P 1'
#
loop_
_entity.id
_entity.type
_entity.pdbx_description
1 polymer ?
#
loop_
_entity_poly.entity_id
_entity_poly.type
_entity_poly.pdbx_seq_one_letter_code
_entity_poly.pdbx_strand_id
1 'polypeptide(L)'
;APIAVPLIVIANFILLRAGLTKVLNVDIWNYIHFLIPGALAYALWGNAVLGLAITVGLSIAALYAGQAIAHKWQDFFGLDGTTCSTLSFTTFMYPLSWGINKLIDHIPGVKDIDIDMNKLEEKLGFFGDPAFVGLIVGIFLGLLTRQAPTTIFGIGMGIASVLILIPRMVSIMMEGLTPIGNAASAYMKKHMGEDAELFIGMDVALGLGDPACITCTAICIPITILFAFIIPNMVYFPIGLLGIVCYTTVMCVLASKGNLLRSLVCSIA
;
A
#
# COMPACT_ATOMS: atom_id res chain seq x y z
N ALA A 1 -5.45 -24.16 -0.13
CA ALA A 1 -6.25 -23.11 -0.80
C ALA A 1 -7.74 -23.46 -0.95
N PRO A 2 -8.15 -24.62 -1.53
CA PRO A 2 -9.56 -24.86 -1.89
C PRO A 2 -10.54 -24.82 -0.70
N ILE A 3 -10.08 -25.26 0.48
CA ILE A 3 -10.87 -25.25 1.72
C ILE A 3 -10.75 -23.91 2.46
N ALA A 4 -9.53 -23.35 2.47
CA ALA A 4 -9.23 -22.13 3.22
C ALA A 4 -9.99 -20.91 2.68
N VAL A 5 -10.01 -20.71 1.36
CA VAL A 5 -10.62 -19.51 0.73
C VAL A 5 -12.11 -19.39 1.08
N PRO A 6 -12.96 -20.43 0.90
CA PRO A 6 -14.35 -20.39 1.36
C PRO A 6 -14.49 -20.11 2.86
N LEU A 7 -13.64 -20.72 3.70
CA LEU A 7 -13.68 -20.49 5.15
C LEU A 7 -13.40 -19.03 5.52
N ILE A 8 -12.47 -18.37 4.84
CA ILE A 8 -12.17 -16.95 5.06
C ILE A 8 -13.36 -16.07 4.69
N VAL A 9 -13.95 -16.30 3.51
CA VAL A 9 -15.12 -15.54 3.04
C VAL A 9 -16.28 -15.72 4.01
N ILE A 10 -16.55 -16.96 4.42
CA ILE A 10 -17.60 -17.30 5.39
C ILE A 10 -17.31 -16.62 6.74
N ALA A 11 -16.07 -16.69 7.24
CA ALA A 11 -15.68 -16.05 8.49
C ALA A 11 -15.88 -14.53 8.42
N ASN A 12 -15.49 -13.89 7.31
CA ASN A 12 -15.72 -12.46 7.13
C ASN A 12 -17.22 -12.12 7.16
N PHE A 13 -18.05 -12.88 6.45
CA PHE A 13 -19.50 -12.64 6.42
C PHE A 13 -20.16 -12.88 7.79
N ILE A 14 -19.72 -13.90 8.54
CA ILE A 14 -20.19 -14.18 9.90
C ILE A 14 -19.82 -13.01 10.84
N LEU A 15 -18.57 -12.57 10.82
CA LEU A 15 -18.11 -11.45 11.65
C LEU A 15 -18.83 -10.15 11.30
N LEU A 16 -19.04 -9.90 10.01
CA LEU A 16 -19.76 -8.74 9.51
C LEU A 16 -21.21 -8.76 10.00
N ARG A 17 -21.92 -9.88 9.83
CA ARG A 17 -23.30 -10.05 10.29
C ARG A 17 -23.43 -9.97 11.82
N ALA A 18 -22.41 -10.42 12.55
CA ALA A 18 -22.35 -10.33 14.00
C ALA A 18 -22.00 -8.92 14.51
N GLY A 19 -21.67 -7.97 13.63
CA GLY A 19 -21.26 -6.60 14.01
C GLY A 19 -19.89 -6.53 14.66
N LEU A 20 -19.07 -7.57 14.51
CA LEU A 20 -17.72 -7.65 15.07
C LEU A 20 -16.69 -6.94 14.19
N THR A 21 -16.99 -6.75 12.91
CA THR A 21 -16.18 -5.99 11.97
C THR A 21 -17.09 -5.18 11.05
N LYS A 22 -16.57 -4.04 10.57
CA LYS A 22 -17.16 -3.18 9.56
C LYS A 22 -16.51 -3.38 8.18
N VAL A 23 -15.59 -4.33 8.04
CA VAL A 23 -14.82 -4.53 6.80
C VAL A 23 -15.36 -5.73 6.02
N LEU A 24 -15.75 -5.50 4.78
CA LEU A 24 -16.03 -6.56 3.80
C LEU A 24 -14.82 -6.69 2.87
N ASN A 25 -14.01 -7.73 3.08
CA ASN A 25 -12.83 -7.99 2.27
C ASN A 25 -13.24 -8.71 0.97
N VAL A 26 -13.24 -7.98 -0.13
CA VAL A 26 -13.61 -8.49 -1.46
C VAL A 26 -12.39 -8.90 -2.30
N ASP A 27 -11.19 -8.58 -1.82
CA ASP A 27 -9.96 -8.85 -2.53
C ASP A 27 -9.40 -10.24 -2.18
N ILE A 28 -9.59 -11.17 -3.11
CA ILE A 28 -9.09 -12.55 -3.02
C ILE A 28 -7.57 -12.61 -3.27
N TRP A 29 -6.95 -11.64 -3.94
CA TRP A 29 -5.50 -11.63 -4.14
C TRP A 29 -4.76 -11.47 -2.82
N ASN A 30 -5.27 -10.58 -1.95
CA ASN A 30 -4.78 -10.37 -0.59
C ASN A 30 -4.75 -11.66 0.25
N TYR A 31 -5.41 -12.72 -0.19
CA TYR A 31 -5.49 -13.96 0.55
C TYR A 31 -4.14 -14.68 0.64
N ILE A 32 -3.19 -14.32 -0.22
CA ILE A 32 -1.82 -14.82 -0.11
C ILE A 32 -1.18 -14.50 1.26
N HIS A 33 -1.51 -13.36 1.87
CA HIS A 33 -0.92 -12.88 3.12
C HIS A 33 -1.26 -13.73 4.34
N PHE A 34 -2.32 -14.52 4.27
CA PHE A 34 -2.68 -15.47 5.31
C PHE A 34 -2.53 -16.94 4.86
N LEU A 35 -2.60 -17.22 3.55
CA LEU A 35 -2.46 -18.57 3.01
C LEU A 35 -1.00 -19.03 3.12
N ILE A 36 -0.03 -18.16 2.85
CA ILE A 36 1.39 -18.51 2.96
C ILE A 36 1.77 -18.85 4.42
N PRO A 37 1.48 -18.00 5.43
CA PRO A 37 1.76 -18.35 6.82
C PRO A 37 1.05 -19.63 7.28
N GLY A 38 -0.21 -19.83 6.88
CA GLY A 38 -0.95 -21.05 7.20
C GLY A 38 -0.36 -22.30 6.53
N ALA A 39 0.07 -22.20 5.28
CA ALA A 39 0.75 -23.28 4.57
C ALA A 39 2.13 -23.58 5.19
N LEU A 40 2.86 -22.55 5.60
CA LEU A 40 4.13 -22.70 6.31
C LEU A 40 3.92 -23.42 7.65
N ALA A 41 2.88 -23.07 8.40
CA ALA A 41 2.56 -23.77 9.62
C ALA A 41 2.20 -25.25 9.39
N TYR A 42 1.42 -25.53 8.35
CA TYR A 42 1.17 -26.92 7.97
C TYR A 42 2.46 -27.66 7.63
N ALA A 43 3.37 -27.05 6.86
CA ALA A 43 4.64 -27.66 6.48
C ALA A 43 5.56 -27.94 7.67
N LEU A 44 5.57 -27.07 8.69
CA LEU A 44 6.39 -27.21 9.89
C LEU A 44 5.86 -28.27 10.87
N TRP A 45 4.55 -28.35 11.03
CA TRP A 45 3.93 -29.17 12.08
C TRP A 45 3.14 -30.39 11.57
N GLY A 46 2.97 -30.53 10.25
CA GLY A 46 2.22 -31.62 9.62
C GLY A 46 0.71 -31.61 9.93
N ASN A 47 0.20 -30.54 10.56
CA ASN A 47 -1.18 -30.46 11.05
C ASN A 47 -2.01 -29.48 10.19
N ALA A 48 -2.89 -30.02 9.36
CA ALA A 48 -3.71 -29.23 8.45
C ALA A 48 -4.72 -28.33 9.19
N VAL A 49 -5.22 -28.77 10.34
CA VAL A 49 -6.16 -27.98 11.18
C VAL A 49 -5.44 -26.74 11.72
N LEU A 50 -4.20 -26.89 12.19
CA LEU A 50 -3.39 -25.78 12.67
C LEU A 50 -3.12 -24.75 11.55
N GLY A 51 -2.75 -25.22 10.34
CA GLY A 51 -2.54 -24.33 9.19
C GLY A 51 -3.80 -23.55 8.79
N LEU A 52 -4.96 -24.21 8.82
CA LEU A 52 -6.26 -23.57 8.58
C LEU A 52 -6.62 -22.56 9.68
N ALA A 53 -6.41 -22.91 10.95
CA ALA A 53 -6.67 -22.03 12.09
C ALA A 53 -5.82 -20.76 12.01
N ILE A 54 -4.54 -20.87 11.66
CA ILE A 54 -3.65 -19.71 11.43
C ILE A 54 -4.13 -18.88 10.26
N THR A 55 -4.49 -19.52 9.15
CA THR A 55 -5.01 -18.82 7.96
C THR A 55 -6.23 -17.97 8.31
N VAL A 56 -7.24 -18.56 8.95
CA VAL A 56 -8.48 -17.87 9.33
C VAL A 56 -8.20 -16.83 10.42
N GLY A 57 -7.34 -17.14 11.40
CA GLY A 57 -6.96 -16.18 12.44
C GLY A 57 -6.31 -14.91 11.86
N LEU A 58 -5.39 -15.08 10.90
CA LEU A 58 -4.75 -13.96 10.22
C LEU A 58 -5.71 -13.20 9.29
N SER A 59 -6.67 -13.88 8.65
CA SER A 59 -7.69 -13.17 7.88
C SER A 59 -8.57 -12.31 8.77
N ILE A 60 -8.92 -12.78 9.96
CA ILE A 60 -9.66 -12.00 10.97
C ILE A 60 -8.82 -10.81 11.45
N ALA A 61 -7.53 -11.02 11.73
CA ALA A 61 -6.62 -9.94 12.10
C ALA A 61 -6.53 -8.87 11.01
N ALA A 62 -6.53 -9.25 9.73
CA ALA A 62 -6.52 -8.33 8.61
C ALA A 62 -7.77 -7.43 8.57
N LEU A 63 -8.94 -7.97 8.92
CA LEU A 63 -10.19 -7.18 8.99
C LEU A 63 -10.11 -6.11 10.09
N TYR A 64 -9.61 -6.47 11.27
CA TYR A 64 -9.44 -5.49 12.36
C TYR A 64 -8.36 -4.46 12.06
N ALA A 65 -7.24 -4.88 11.46
CA ALA A 65 -6.18 -3.97 11.03
C ALA A 65 -6.69 -2.99 9.98
N GLY A 66 -7.38 -3.48 8.94
CA GLY A 66 -8.02 -2.65 7.91
C GLY A 66 -9.05 -1.69 8.51
N GLN A 67 -9.85 -2.15 9.47
CA GLN A 67 -10.81 -1.27 10.15
C GLN A 67 -10.10 -0.14 10.92
N ALA A 68 -9.00 -0.45 11.62
CA ALA A 68 -8.26 0.53 12.41
C ALA A 68 -7.64 1.65 11.57
N ILE A 69 -7.27 1.36 10.32
CA ILE A 69 -6.67 2.33 9.40
C ILE A 69 -7.68 2.97 8.44
N ALA A 70 -8.94 2.51 8.40
CA ALA A 70 -9.91 2.86 7.37
C ALA A 70 -10.10 4.38 7.20
N HIS A 71 -10.26 5.13 8.30
CA HIS A 71 -10.43 6.58 8.20
C HIS A 71 -9.17 7.27 7.65
N LYS A 72 -7.98 6.89 8.14
CA LYS A 72 -6.71 7.46 7.66
C LYS A 72 -6.50 7.17 6.18
N TRP A 73 -6.84 5.95 5.76
CA TRP A 73 -6.74 5.52 4.37
C TRP A 73 -7.64 6.37 3.47
N GLN A 74 -8.90 6.57 3.85
CA GLN A 74 -9.85 7.40 3.11
C GLN A 74 -9.43 8.86 3.09
N ASP A 75 -9.12 9.44 4.25
CA ASP A 75 -8.76 10.85 4.37
C ASP A 75 -7.52 11.21 3.54
N PHE A 76 -6.53 10.30 3.48
CA PHE A 76 -5.29 10.57 2.78
C PHE A 76 -5.36 10.25 1.28
N PHE A 77 -5.89 9.08 0.89
CA PHE A 77 -5.92 8.66 -0.51
C PHE A 77 -7.20 9.10 -1.25
N GLY A 78 -8.20 9.65 -0.56
CA GLY A 78 -9.49 10.03 -1.15
C GLY A 78 -10.32 8.82 -1.61
N LEU A 79 -10.12 7.65 -1.00
CA LEU A 79 -10.73 6.38 -1.42
C LEU A 79 -11.94 6.04 -0.55
N ASP A 80 -12.95 6.93 -0.55
CA ASP A 80 -14.13 6.85 0.31
C ASP A 80 -14.83 5.48 0.24
N GLY A 81 -15.27 5.00 1.41
CA GLY A 81 -15.92 3.71 1.57
C GLY A 81 -14.98 2.50 1.48
N THR A 82 -13.66 2.70 1.38
CA THR A 82 -12.68 1.61 1.29
C THR A 82 -11.68 1.62 2.44
N THR A 83 -10.98 0.50 2.59
CA THR A 83 -9.78 0.39 3.43
C THR A 83 -8.82 -0.62 2.82
N CYS A 84 -7.56 -0.61 3.25
CA CYS A 84 -6.61 -1.64 2.88
C CYS A 84 -6.76 -2.88 3.77
N SER A 85 -6.97 -4.04 3.16
CA SER A 85 -7.05 -5.34 3.85
C SER A 85 -5.78 -6.18 3.71
N THR A 86 -4.72 -5.63 3.10
CA THR A 86 -3.45 -6.32 2.87
C THR A 86 -2.65 -6.45 4.16
N LEU A 87 -2.82 -7.58 4.86
CA LEU A 87 -2.34 -7.81 6.24
C LEU A 87 -0.89 -7.41 6.48
N SER A 88 0.06 -7.83 5.62
CA SER A 88 1.48 -7.59 5.90
C SER A 88 1.81 -6.10 5.89
N PHE A 89 1.27 -5.33 4.96
CA PHE A 89 1.57 -3.90 4.90
C PHE A 89 0.86 -3.13 6.01
N THR A 90 -0.39 -3.49 6.32
CA THR A 90 -1.17 -2.80 7.36
C THR A 90 -0.68 -3.10 8.77
N THR A 91 -0.24 -4.32 9.05
CA THR A 91 0.18 -4.73 10.40
C THR A 91 1.67 -4.61 10.66
N PHE A 92 2.51 -4.62 9.63
CA PHE A 92 3.96 -4.48 9.79
C PHE A 92 4.46 -3.13 9.27
N MET A 93 4.21 -2.82 8.00
CA MET A 93 4.81 -1.64 7.36
C MET A 93 4.28 -0.33 7.93
N TYR A 94 2.97 -0.22 8.16
CA TYR A 94 2.37 1.00 8.71
C TYR A 94 2.85 1.30 10.15
N PRO A 95 2.80 0.37 11.12
CA PRO A 95 3.32 0.63 12.47
C PRO A 95 4.83 0.91 12.50
N LEU A 96 5.61 0.22 11.66
CA LEU A 96 7.05 0.47 11.52
C LEU A 96 7.30 1.91 11.05
N SER A 97 6.63 2.32 9.98
CA SER A 97 6.75 3.67 9.42
C SER A 97 6.28 4.74 10.41
N TRP A 98 5.20 4.47 11.16
CA TRP A 98 4.75 5.35 12.23
C TRP A 98 5.81 5.50 13.35
N GLY A 99 6.45 4.39 13.73
CA GLY A 99 7.55 4.39 14.69
C GLY A 99 8.76 5.19 14.21
N ILE A 100 9.16 5.01 12.95
CA ILE A 100 10.26 5.76 12.33
C ILE A 100 9.92 7.25 12.26
N ASN A 101 8.71 7.61 11.87
CA ASN A 101 8.27 9.00 11.84
C ASN A 101 8.34 9.67 13.22
N LYS A 102 7.97 8.93 14.28
CA LYS A 102 8.13 9.41 15.65
C LYS A 102 9.59 9.62 16.04
N LEU A 103 10.52 8.78 15.55
CA LEU A 103 11.95 9.00 15.75
C LEU A 103 12.43 10.25 15.00
N ILE A 104 11.97 10.45 13.76
CA ILE A 104 12.28 11.65 12.96
C ILE A 104 11.80 12.93 13.64
N ASP A 105 10.64 12.89 14.31
CA ASP A 105 10.10 14.03 15.06
C ASP A 105 11.04 14.54 16.18
N HIS A 106 11.94 13.68 16.67
CA HIS A 106 12.95 14.04 17.67
C HIS A 106 14.24 14.60 17.07
N ILE A 107 14.45 14.55 15.76
CA ILE A 107 15.67 15.03 15.10
C ILE A 107 15.48 16.51 14.69
N PRO A 108 16.17 17.47 15.34
CA PRO A 108 16.06 18.89 14.99
C PRO A 108 16.55 19.13 13.56
N GLY A 109 15.86 20.00 12.82
CA GLY A 109 16.13 20.29 11.41
C GLY A 109 15.41 19.34 10.45
N VAL A 110 15.54 18.02 10.63
CA VAL A 110 14.88 17.03 9.75
C VAL A 110 13.38 16.97 9.99
N LYS A 111 12.93 17.13 11.25
CA LYS A 111 11.50 17.12 11.60
C LYS A 111 10.68 18.18 10.85
N ASP A 112 11.32 19.30 10.49
CA ASP A 112 10.69 20.48 9.88
C ASP A 112 10.70 20.41 8.33
N ILE A 113 11.37 19.42 7.75
CA ILE A 113 11.40 19.22 6.29
C ILE A 113 10.06 18.63 5.85
N ASP A 114 9.32 19.42 5.08
CA ASP A 114 8.03 19.03 4.52
C ASP A 114 8.01 19.06 3.00
N ILE A 115 8.29 17.89 2.38
CA ILE A 115 8.25 17.70 0.93
C ILE A 115 6.92 17.05 0.58
N ASP A 116 5.91 17.88 0.37
CA ASP A 116 4.57 17.50 -0.07
C ASP A 116 4.40 17.88 -1.53
N MET A 117 3.93 16.94 -2.36
CA MET A 117 3.80 17.15 -3.80
C MET A 117 2.76 18.21 -4.15
N ASN A 118 1.64 18.27 -3.41
CA ASN A 118 0.60 19.26 -3.62
C ASN A 118 1.12 20.67 -3.27
N LYS A 119 1.85 20.79 -2.15
CA LYS A 119 2.49 22.07 -1.77
C LYS A 119 3.57 22.50 -2.75
N LEU A 120 4.24 21.54 -3.38
CA LEU A 120 5.25 21.80 -4.40
C LEU A 120 4.61 22.36 -5.67
N GLU A 121 3.49 21.79 -6.11
CA GLU A 121 2.68 22.28 -7.22
C GLU A 121 2.17 23.70 -6.97
N GLU A 122 1.59 23.97 -5.80
CA GLU A 122 1.09 25.31 -5.44
C GLU A 122 2.18 26.39 -5.47
N LYS A 123 3.41 26.04 -5.06
CA LYS A 123 4.52 27.00 -4.97
C LYS A 123 5.29 27.19 -6.28
N LEU A 124 5.48 26.11 -7.04
CA LEU A 124 6.33 26.10 -8.23
C LEU A 124 5.54 26.09 -9.55
N GLY A 125 4.21 25.99 -9.47
CA GLY A 125 3.32 25.91 -10.63
C GLY A 125 3.69 24.72 -11.51
N PHE A 126 3.91 24.97 -12.80
CA PHE A 126 4.30 23.94 -13.77
C PHE A 126 5.50 23.09 -13.35
N PHE A 127 6.49 23.66 -12.66
CA PHE A 127 7.67 22.92 -12.21
C PHE A 127 7.40 22.03 -10.98
N GLY A 128 6.29 22.26 -10.29
CA GLY A 128 5.83 21.43 -9.18
C GLY A 128 4.77 20.40 -9.56
N ASP A 129 4.31 20.39 -10.83
CA ASP A 129 3.40 19.38 -11.37
C ASP A 129 3.99 17.97 -11.13
N PRO A 130 3.21 17.01 -10.60
CA PRO A 130 3.69 15.66 -10.34
C PRO A 130 4.39 14.99 -11.52
N ALA A 131 3.89 15.15 -12.74
CA ALA A 131 4.51 14.55 -13.91
C ALA A 131 5.85 15.22 -14.25
N PHE A 132 5.95 16.55 -14.10
CA PHE A 132 7.22 17.26 -14.24
C PHE A 132 8.24 16.85 -13.17
N VAL A 133 7.82 16.75 -11.90
CA VAL A 133 8.67 16.25 -10.81
C VAL A 133 9.13 14.83 -11.11
N GLY A 134 8.22 13.98 -11.61
CA GLY A 134 8.51 12.63 -12.10
C GLY A 134 9.55 12.59 -13.21
N LEU A 135 9.46 13.50 -14.18
CA LEU A 135 10.44 13.63 -15.26
C LEU A 135 11.84 13.93 -14.70
N ILE A 136 11.94 14.90 -13.78
CA ILE A 136 13.22 15.26 -13.13
C ILE A 136 13.79 14.08 -12.34
N VAL A 137 12.94 13.40 -11.57
CA VAL A 137 13.34 12.19 -10.83
C VAL A 137 13.84 11.12 -11.81
N GLY A 138 13.12 10.85 -12.90
CA GLY A 138 13.55 9.85 -13.87
C GLY A 138 14.84 10.20 -14.61
N ILE A 139 15.06 11.48 -14.93
CA ILE A 139 16.34 11.96 -15.49
C ILE A 139 17.48 11.74 -14.48
N PHE A 140 17.26 12.11 -13.21
CA PHE A 140 18.22 11.89 -12.13
C PHE A 140 18.57 10.40 -11.99
N LEU A 141 17.57 9.51 -12.06
CA LEU A 141 17.77 8.07 -12.02
C LEU A 141 18.55 7.54 -13.23
N GLY A 142 18.25 8.03 -14.44
CA GLY A 142 18.97 7.68 -15.65
C GLY A 142 20.45 8.08 -15.59
N LEU A 143 20.75 9.25 -15.01
CA LEU A 143 22.12 9.71 -14.76
C LEU A 143 22.83 8.85 -13.71
N LEU A 144 22.15 8.55 -12.60
CA LEU A 144 22.67 7.72 -11.52
C LEU A 144 23.03 6.32 -12.01
N THR A 145 22.24 5.78 -12.93
CA THR A 145 22.47 4.48 -13.58
C THR A 145 23.36 4.54 -14.81
N ARG A 146 23.96 5.70 -15.10
CA ARG A 146 24.91 5.95 -16.21
C ARG A 146 24.39 5.53 -17.59
N GLN A 147 23.11 5.78 -17.85
CA GLN A 147 22.47 5.44 -19.13
C GLN A 147 22.85 6.42 -20.25
N ALA A 148 22.68 6.01 -21.50
CA ALA A 148 22.86 6.90 -22.64
C ALA A 148 21.82 8.03 -22.64
N PRO A 149 22.11 9.23 -23.20
CA PRO A 149 21.21 10.38 -23.15
C PRO A 149 19.78 10.09 -23.64
N THR A 150 19.63 9.33 -24.72
CA THR A 150 18.32 8.93 -25.26
C THR A 150 17.53 8.07 -24.27
N THR A 151 18.20 7.14 -23.60
CA THR A 151 17.60 6.29 -22.56
C THR A 151 17.22 7.08 -21.32
N ILE A 152 18.03 8.07 -20.92
CA ILE A 152 17.73 8.94 -19.77
C ILE A 152 16.40 9.68 -19.99
N PHE A 153 16.23 10.30 -21.16
CA PHE A 153 14.96 10.96 -21.49
C PHE A 153 13.79 9.97 -21.55
N GLY A 154 14.02 8.75 -22.07
CA GLY A 154 13.03 7.67 -22.06
C GLY A 154 12.56 7.27 -20.66
N ILE A 155 13.50 7.13 -19.71
CA ILE A 155 13.19 6.83 -18.30
C ILE A 155 12.39 7.97 -17.67
N GLY A 156 12.84 9.22 -17.88
CA GLY A 156 12.15 10.42 -17.43
C GLY A 156 10.70 10.49 -17.93
N MET A 157 10.50 10.34 -19.24
CA MET A 157 9.17 10.32 -19.85
C MET A 157 8.32 9.14 -19.37
N GLY A 158 8.93 7.97 -19.15
CA GLY A 158 8.23 6.80 -18.60
C GLY A 158 7.68 7.06 -17.20
N ILE A 159 8.49 7.61 -16.29
CA ILE A 159 8.05 7.93 -14.93
C ILE A 159 6.98 9.03 -14.95
N ALA A 160 7.17 10.09 -15.73
CA ALA A 160 6.16 11.13 -15.91
C ALA A 160 4.83 10.57 -16.43
N SER A 161 4.87 9.62 -17.37
CA SER A 161 3.68 8.97 -17.91
C SER A 161 2.95 8.13 -16.84
N VAL A 162 3.69 7.41 -16.01
CA VAL A 162 3.12 6.60 -14.91
C VAL A 162 2.42 7.50 -13.87
N LEU A 163 2.98 8.66 -13.56
CA LEU A 163 2.39 9.65 -12.65
C LEU A 163 1.07 10.25 -13.17
N ILE A 164 0.79 10.15 -14.46
CA ILE A 164 -0.50 10.54 -15.05
C ILE A 164 -1.45 9.34 -15.14
N LEU A 165 -0.93 8.19 -15.58
CA LEU A 165 -1.73 7.01 -15.88
C LEU A 165 -2.23 6.28 -14.63
N ILE A 166 -1.38 6.09 -13.62
CA ILE A 166 -1.75 5.30 -12.42
C ILE A 166 -2.88 5.97 -11.63
N PRO A 167 -2.84 7.28 -11.30
CA PRO A 167 -3.96 7.92 -10.60
C PRO A 167 -5.26 7.81 -11.38
N ARG A 168 -5.20 7.94 -12.72
CA ARG A 168 -6.38 7.79 -13.59
C ARG A 168 -6.96 6.39 -13.55
N MET A 169 -6.13 5.34 -13.54
CA MET A 169 -6.59 3.96 -13.45
C MET A 169 -7.24 3.66 -12.09
N VAL A 170 -6.68 4.20 -11.00
CA VAL A 170 -7.29 4.09 -9.66
C VAL A 170 -8.65 4.77 -9.62
N SER A 171 -8.79 5.98 -10.17
CA SER A 171 -10.07 6.70 -10.27
C SER A 171 -11.14 5.88 -10.99
N ILE A 172 -10.82 5.31 -12.15
CA ILE A 172 -11.75 4.48 -12.94
C ILE A 172 -12.20 3.25 -12.12
N MET A 173 -11.27 2.63 -11.38
CA MET A 173 -11.62 1.51 -10.52
C MET A 173 -12.56 1.93 -9.38
N MET A 174 -12.34 3.08 -8.76
CA MET A 174 -13.21 3.61 -7.70
C MET A 174 -14.60 3.97 -8.20
N GLU A 175 -14.72 4.54 -9.40
CA GLU A 175 -16.00 4.75 -10.08
C GLU A 175 -16.75 3.43 -10.26
N GLY A 176 -16.04 2.35 -10.62
CA GLY A 176 -16.62 1.00 -10.76
C GLY A 176 -17.02 0.35 -9.42
N LEU A 177 -16.32 0.67 -8.33
CA LEU A 177 -16.60 0.12 -6.99
C LEU A 177 -17.70 0.88 -6.25
N THR A 178 -17.91 2.16 -6.56
CA THR A 178 -18.89 3.02 -5.90
C THR A 178 -20.31 2.40 -5.88
N PRO A 179 -20.86 1.85 -6.99
CA PRO A 179 -22.16 1.19 -6.97
C PRO A 179 -22.23 -0.02 -6.02
N ILE A 180 -21.14 -0.80 -5.96
CA ILE A 180 -21.04 -1.98 -5.08
C ILE A 180 -20.98 -1.54 -3.61
N GLY A 181 -20.19 -0.51 -3.30
CA GLY A 181 -20.10 0.10 -1.98
C GLY A 181 -21.43 0.66 -1.49
N ASN A 182 -22.16 1.37 -2.36
CA ASN A 182 -23.49 1.90 -2.04
C ASN A 182 -24.51 0.78 -1.79
N ALA A 183 -24.53 -0.26 -2.62
CA ALA A 183 -25.43 -1.39 -2.44
C ALA A 183 -25.12 -2.19 -1.17
N ALA A 184 -23.84 -2.47 -0.91
CA ALA A 184 -23.41 -3.18 0.29
C ALA A 184 -23.68 -2.36 1.56
N SER A 185 -23.45 -1.05 1.53
CA SER A 185 -23.77 -0.13 2.63
C SER A 185 -25.28 -0.06 2.90
N ALA A 186 -26.11 0.03 1.85
CA ALA A 186 -27.57 0.00 1.99
C ALA A 186 -28.06 -1.33 2.58
N TYR A 187 -27.49 -2.46 2.16
CA TYR A 187 -27.77 -3.77 2.72
C TYR A 187 -27.41 -3.82 4.21
N MET A 188 -26.23 -3.33 4.59
CA MET A 188 -25.77 -3.27 5.97
C MET A 188 -26.69 -2.42 6.83
N LYS A 189 -26.99 -1.19 6.40
CA LYS A 189 -27.89 -0.29 7.13
C LYS A 189 -29.27 -0.89 7.38
N LYS A 190 -29.82 -1.59 6.38
CA LYS A 190 -31.10 -2.29 6.50
C LYS A 190 -31.11 -3.39 7.55
N HIS A 191 -29.99 -4.11 7.73
CA HIS A 191 -29.93 -5.28 8.62
C HIS A 191 -29.27 -5.01 9.97
N MET A 192 -28.51 -3.92 10.10
CA MET A 192 -27.66 -3.64 11.26
C MET A 192 -27.88 -2.24 11.87
N GLY A 193 -28.77 -1.42 11.29
CA GLY A 193 -29.12 -0.08 11.79
C GLY A 193 -28.52 1.05 10.95
N GLU A 194 -29.10 2.25 11.03
CA GLU A 194 -28.71 3.37 10.16
C GLU A 194 -27.27 3.87 10.36
N ASP A 195 -26.73 3.69 11.58
CA ASP A 195 -25.35 4.05 11.95
C ASP A 195 -24.31 2.99 11.51
N ALA A 196 -24.74 1.93 10.81
CA ALA A 196 -23.84 0.90 10.33
C ALA A 196 -22.94 1.46 9.21
N GLU A 197 -21.65 1.56 9.50
CA GLU A 197 -20.59 1.83 8.54
C GLU A 197 -20.05 0.53 7.95
N LEU A 198 -19.75 0.56 6.65
CA LEU A 198 -19.12 -0.53 5.92
C LEU A 198 -17.92 0.01 5.15
N PHE A 199 -16.79 -0.67 5.27
CA PHE A 199 -15.60 -0.42 4.47
C PHE A 199 -15.34 -1.62 3.57
N ILE A 200 -15.13 -1.37 2.28
CA ILE A 200 -14.67 -2.40 1.34
C ILE A 200 -13.16 -2.57 1.53
N GLY A 201 -12.74 -3.77 1.95
CA GLY A 201 -11.33 -4.14 2.07
C GLY A 201 -10.73 -4.45 0.70
N MET A 202 -9.69 -3.72 0.32
CA MET A 202 -9.04 -3.76 -0.99
C MET A 202 -7.51 -3.91 -0.89
N ASP A 203 -6.85 -4.17 -2.02
CA ASP A 203 -5.39 -4.22 -2.13
C ASP A 203 -4.74 -2.86 -1.79
N VAL A 204 -3.57 -2.90 -1.18
CA VAL A 204 -2.75 -1.71 -0.93
C VAL A 204 -2.37 -0.95 -2.21
N ALA A 205 -2.37 -1.61 -3.37
CA ALA A 205 -2.09 -1.03 -4.68
C ALA A 205 -3.00 0.15 -5.03
N LEU A 206 -4.20 0.26 -4.45
CA LEU A 206 -5.04 1.45 -4.66
C LEU A 206 -4.35 2.74 -4.23
N GLY A 207 -3.53 2.69 -3.19
CA GLY A 207 -2.79 3.85 -2.71
C GLY A 207 -1.61 4.25 -3.62
N LEU A 208 -1.27 3.43 -4.64
CA LEU A 208 -0.29 3.82 -5.66
C LEU A 208 -0.79 4.96 -6.55
N GLY A 209 -2.08 5.29 -6.51
CA GLY A 209 -2.63 6.46 -7.19
C GLY A 209 -2.08 7.79 -6.64
N ASP A 210 -1.47 7.80 -5.45
CA ASP A 210 -0.88 9.00 -4.88
C ASP A 210 0.49 9.32 -5.52
N PRO A 211 0.72 10.58 -5.95
CA PRO A 211 2.00 10.99 -6.52
C PRO A 211 3.22 10.71 -5.64
N ALA A 212 3.12 10.90 -4.32
CA ALA A 212 4.24 10.66 -3.42
C ALA A 212 4.57 9.16 -3.35
N CYS A 213 3.58 8.26 -3.41
CA CYS A 213 3.80 6.82 -3.54
C CYS A 213 4.60 6.47 -4.80
N ILE A 214 4.20 7.00 -5.96
CA ILE A 214 4.86 6.70 -7.24
C ILE A 214 6.29 7.23 -7.24
N THR A 215 6.49 8.48 -6.80
CA THR A 215 7.83 9.08 -6.73
C THR A 215 8.72 8.36 -5.71
N CYS A 216 8.21 8.04 -4.52
CA CYS A 216 8.94 7.29 -3.51
C CYS A 216 9.38 5.92 -4.04
N THR A 217 8.47 5.22 -4.72
CA THR A 217 8.74 3.93 -5.36
C THR A 217 9.86 4.04 -6.40
N ALA A 218 9.78 5.02 -7.30
CA ALA A 218 10.77 5.22 -8.36
C ALA A 218 12.18 5.44 -7.79
N ILE A 219 12.29 6.19 -6.69
CA ILE A 219 13.56 6.45 -6.01
C ILE A 219 14.04 5.22 -5.20
N CYS A 220 13.12 4.49 -4.57
CA CYS A 220 13.48 3.33 -3.75
C CYS A 220 13.99 2.15 -4.58
N ILE A 221 13.44 1.88 -5.77
CA ILE A 221 13.88 0.78 -6.64
C ILE A 221 15.42 0.73 -6.84
N PRO A 222 16.10 1.78 -7.32
CA PRO A 222 17.54 1.76 -7.50
C PRO A 222 18.31 1.63 -6.18
N ILE A 223 17.77 2.14 -5.07
CA ILE A 223 18.36 1.98 -3.74
C ILE A 223 18.26 0.52 -3.28
N THR A 224 17.12 -0.13 -3.46
CA THR A 224 16.93 -1.57 -3.20
C THR A 224 17.87 -2.41 -4.05
N ILE A 225 18.05 -2.06 -5.33
CA ILE A 225 19.02 -2.70 -6.21
C ILE A 225 20.44 -2.53 -5.66
N LEU A 226 20.80 -1.33 -5.20
CA LEU A 226 22.11 -1.07 -4.61
C LEU A 226 22.36 -1.94 -3.36
N PHE A 227 21.36 -2.10 -2.49
CA PHE A 227 21.47 -2.98 -1.33
C PHE A 227 21.74 -4.43 -1.69
N ALA A 228 21.22 -4.93 -2.83
CA ALA A 228 21.53 -6.29 -3.29
C ALA A 228 23.03 -6.52 -3.51
N PHE A 229 23.82 -5.47 -3.78
CA PHE A 229 25.27 -5.55 -3.91
C PHE A 229 26.04 -5.37 -2.60
N ILE A 230 25.41 -4.78 -1.58
CA ILE A 230 26.04 -4.49 -0.28
C ILE A 230 25.84 -5.65 0.70
N ILE A 231 24.68 -6.32 0.64
CA ILE A 231 24.36 -7.39 1.59
C ILE A 231 25.31 -8.58 1.38
N PRO A 232 26.07 -8.97 2.42
CA PRO A 232 27.02 -10.07 2.31
C PRO A 232 26.29 -11.39 2.04
N ASN A 233 26.87 -12.22 1.16
CA ASN A 233 26.33 -13.51 0.74
C ASN A 233 25.04 -13.44 -0.11
N MET A 234 24.76 -12.33 -0.80
CA MET A 234 23.72 -12.30 -1.84
C MET A 234 24.15 -13.10 -3.07
N VAL A 235 23.53 -14.26 -3.29
CA VAL A 235 23.84 -15.20 -4.38
C VAL A 235 22.94 -15.01 -5.61
N TYR A 236 21.86 -14.23 -5.48
CA TYR A 236 20.92 -13.98 -6.55
C TYR A 236 20.44 -12.53 -6.55
N PHE A 237 20.13 -12.00 -7.73
CA PHE A 237 19.55 -10.68 -7.86
C PHE A 237 18.06 -10.71 -7.50
N PRO A 238 17.57 -9.88 -6.57
CA PRO A 238 16.23 -10.03 -6.02
C PRO A 238 15.15 -9.38 -6.89
N ILE A 239 14.99 -9.84 -8.13
CA ILE A 239 14.00 -9.28 -9.09
C ILE A 239 12.59 -9.25 -8.49
N GLY A 240 12.20 -10.31 -7.78
CA GLY A 240 10.89 -10.40 -7.13
C GLY A 240 10.65 -9.34 -6.04
N LEU A 241 11.71 -8.84 -5.37
CA LEU A 241 11.58 -7.79 -4.37
C LEU A 241 11.28 -6.43 -5.01
N LEU A 242 11.71 -6.19 -6.25
CA LEU A 242 11.52 -4.89 -6.92
C LEU A 242 10.02 -4.56 -7.11
N GLY A 243 9.20 -5.56 -7.40
CA GLY A 243 7.75 -5.37 -7.49
C GLY A 243 7.10 -5.04 -6.14
N ILE A 244 7.65 -5.57 -5.05
CA ILE A 244 7.13 -5.36 -3.68
C ILE A 244 7.42 -3.93 -3.17
N VAL A 245 8.46 -3.27 -3.68
CA VAL A 245 8.79 -1.89 -3.32
C VAL A 245 7.58 -0.96 -3.52
N CYS A 246 6.86 -1.11 -4.64
CA CYS A 246 5.67 -0.32 -4.92
C CYS A 246 4.61 -0.46 -3.82
N TYR A 247 4.31 -1.67 -3.39
CA TYR A 247 3.30 -1.94 -2.36
C TYR A 247 3.75 -1.46 -0.97
N THR A 248 5.06 -1.51 -0.71
CA THR A 248 5.67 -1.08 0.55
C THR A 248 5.53 0.42 0.77
N THR A 249 5.83 1.22 -0.26
CA THR A 249 5.85 2.69 -0.14
C THR A 249 4.49 3.26 0.23
N VAL A 250 3.38 2.63 -0.18
CA VAL A 250 2.02 3.12 0.10
C VAL A 250 1.77 3.31 1.60
N MET A 251 2.11 2.31 2.42
CA MET A 251 1.90 2.42 3.88
C MET A 251 2.91 3.37 4.54
N CYS A 252 4.12 3.47 3.98
CA CYS A 252 5.11 4.45 4.42
C CYS A 252 4.63 5.88 4.16
N VAL A 253 4.05 6.14 2.99
CA VAL A 253 3.50 7.44 2.60
C VAL A 253 2.27 7.78 3.43
N LEU A 254 1.36 6.81 3.63
CA LEU A 254 0.21 6.99 4.51
C LEU A 254 0.64 7.36 5.94
N ALA A 255 1.59 6.64 6.51
CA ALA A 255 2.12 6.92 7.84
C ALA A 255 2.85 8.27 7.92
N SER A 256 3.44 8.72 6.80
CA SER A 256 4.17 9.98 6.66
C SER A 256 3.30 11.14 6.19
N LYS A 257 2.00 10.91 5.99
CA LYS A 257 1.02 11.89 5.50
C LYS A 257 1.47 12.59 4.21
N GLY A 258 2.05 11.85 3.27
CA GLY A 258 2.47 12.39 1.97
C GLY A 258 3.86 13.04 1.94
N ASN A 259 4.53 13.17 3.08
CA ASN A 259 5.88 13.73 3.13
C ASN A 259 6.89 12.79 2.46
N LEU A 260 7.43 13.18 1.30
CA LEU A 260 8.31 12.35 0.49
C LEU A 260 9.58 11.94 1.24
N LEU A 261 10.24 12.85 1.95
CA LEU A 261 11.49 12.55 2.64
C LEU A 261 11.27 11.49 3.72
N ARG A 262 10.26 11.68 4.57
CA ARG A 262 9.89 10.72 5.62
C ARG A 262 9.50 9.37 5.04
N SER A 263 8.75 9.39 3.94
CA SER A 263 8.33 8.18 3.21
C SER A 263 9.52 7.40 2.66
N LEU A 264 10.51 8.09 2.08
CA LEU A 264 11.74 7.48 1.58
C LEU A 264 12.53 6.82 2.72
N VAL A 265 12.71 7.53 3.84
CA VAL A 265 13.41 6.97 5.01
C VAL A 265 12.69 5.73 5.55
N CYS A 266 11.36 5.77 5.65
CA CYS A 266 10.56 4.64 6.12
C CYS A 266 10.59 3.45 5.14
N SER A 267 10.63 3.70 3.84
CA SER A 267 10.65 2.65 2.81
C SER A 267 12.00 1.96 2.69
N ILE A 268 13.08 2.63 3.10
CA ILE A 268 14.46 2.15 3.05
C ILE A 268 14.85 1.37 4.31
N ALA A 269 14.29 1.76 5.46
CA ALA A 269 14.57 1.17 6.78
C ALA A 269 13.92 -0.21 6.94
#